data_AF-A0A7S0S8D8-F1
#
_entry.id   AF-A0A7S0S8D8-F1
#
_cell.length_a   1.000
_cell.length_b   1.000
_cell.length_c   1.000
_cell.angle_alpha   90.00
_cell.angle_beta   90.00
_cell.angle_gamma   90.00
#
_symmetry.space_group_name_H-M   'P 1'
#
loop_
_entity.id
_entity.type
_entity.pdbx_description
1 polymer ?
#
loop_
_entity_poly.entity_id
_entity_poly.type
_entity_poly.pdbx_seq_one_letter_code
_entity_poly.pdbx_strand_id
1 'polypeptide(L)'
;MSSYSLATAAAAAAGTLTVAAHQVLVGVMTVAQFCPEPLSSCAQSNLASVATKHAKGIAHPHESIHARRTARLLLSCGAVLGVALAFMCGCILRFTPHLFSSDPAVILAVSAMAPLLSVSICIYTVVCVMDGLIFASGRMLFAAGTQIVNLPAVAAAIMFASRSGFGLAGIWGSLLLLFSVRLLENGCIMWRDFGPSCDGSRASRERAVPGTPTQGLGGMQPSGLIGPHAKAT
;
A
#
# COMPACT_ATOMS: atom_id res chain seq x y z
N MET A 1 -10.58 -8.87 -6.86
CA MET A 1 -11.27 -9.47 -8.02
C MET A 1 -12.78 -9.30 -7.96
N SER A 2 -13.43 -9.51 -6.81
CA SER A 2 -14.90 -9.40 -6.68
C SER A 2 -15.50 -8.05 -7.10
N SER A 3 -14.81 -6.94 -6.86
CA SER A 3 -15.24 -5.58 -7.27
C SER A 3 -15.31 -5.40 -8.79
N TYR A 4 -14.37 -5.98 -9.54
CA TYR A 4 -14.42 -5.96 -11.01
C TYR A 4 -15.53 -6.85 -11.55
N SER A 5 -15.81 -8.00 -10.91
CA SER A 5 -16.96 -8.83 -11.27
C SER A 5 -18.30 -8.09 -11.11
N LEU A 6 -18.47 -7.35 -10.01
CA LEU A 6 -19.64 -6.49 -9.78
C LEU A 6 -19.73 -5.39 -10.84
N ALA A 7 -18.60 -4.72 -11.14
CA ALA A 7 -18.56 -3.69 -12.17
C ALA A 7 -18.91 -4.25 -13.56
N THR A 8 -18.41 -5.44 -13.91
CA THR A 8 -18.74 -6.11 -15.17
C THR A 8 -20.22 -6.48 -15.24
N ALA A 9 -20.80 -6.98 -14.16
CA ALA A 9 -22.23 -7.28 -14.09
C ALA A 9 -23.08 -6.01 -14.28
N ALA A 10 -22.70 -4.90 -13.63
CA ALA A 10 -23.36 -3.61 -13.79
C ALA A 10 -23.22 -3.06 -15.23
N ALA A 11 -22.04 -3.21 -15.84
CA ALA A 11 -21.79 -2.78 -17.22
C ALA A 11 -22.61 -3.60 -18.23
N ALA A 12 -22.71 -4.93 -18.01
CA ALA A 12 -23.54 -5.81 -18.82
C ALA A 12 -25.03 -5.45 -18.73
N ALA A 13 -25.52 -5.12 -17.52
CA ALA A 13 -26.89 -4.68 -17.31
C ALA A 13 -27.19 -3.31 -17.95
N ALA A 14 -26.18 -2.45 -18.12
CA ALA A 14 -26.32 -1.13 -18.73
C ALA A 14 -26.34 -1.14 -20.27
N GLY A 15 -25.91 -2.24 -20.91
CA GLY A 15 -26.00 -2.42 -22.36
C GLY A 15 -24.72 -2.95 -23.02
N THR A 16 -24.85 -3.37 -24.27
CA THR A 16 -23.78 -4.01 -25.07
C THR A 16 -22.60 -3.08 -25.32
N LEU A 17 -22.87 -1.82 -25.68
CA LEU A 17 -21.82 -0.81 -25.87
C LEU A 17 -21.04 -0.56 -24.57
N THR A 18 -21.75 -0.45 -23.44
CA THR A 18 -21.15 -0.19 -22.12
C THR A 18 -20.23 -1.32 -21.69
N VAL A 19 -20.67 -2.58 -21.83
CA VAL A 19 -19.84 -3.73 -21.46
C VAL A 19 -18.64 -3.89 -22.40
N ALA A 20 -18.78 -3.62 -23.70
CA ALA A 20 -17.67 -3.68 -24.65
C ALA A 20 -16.57 -2.67 -24.30
N ALA A 21 -16.95 -1.40 -24.05
CA ALA A 21 -16.02 -0.37 -23.60
C ALA A 21 -15.41 -0.71 -22.22
N HIS A 22 -16.19 -1.26 -21.29
CA HIS A 22 -15.71 -1.72 -19.99
C HIS A 22 -14.62 -2.79 -20.11
N GLN A 23 -14.79 -3.78 -21.00
CA GLN A 23 -13.78 -4.84 -21.20
C GLN A 23 -12.45 -4.28 -21.71
N VAL A 24 -12.48 -3.31 -22.62
CA VAL A 24 -11.25 -2.63 -23.09
C VAL A 24 -10.55 -1.94 -21.93
N LEU A 25 -11.29 -1.16 -21.12
CA LEU A 25 -10.74 -0.44 -19.98
C LEU A 25 -10.18 -1.39 -18.92
N VAL A 26 -10.87 -2.49 -18.61
CA VAL A 26 -10.38 -3.53 -17.68
C VAL A 26 -9.11 -4.19 -18.22
N GLY A 27 -9.03 -4.45 -19.53
CA GLY A 27 -7.83 -5.00 -20.17
C GLY A 27 -6.62 -4.09 -20.00
N VAL A 28 -6.76 -2.80 -20.34
CA VAL A 28 -5.70 -1.81 -20.16
C VAL A 28 -5.31 -1.66 -18.69
N MET A 29 -6.31 -1.58 -17.80
CA MET A 29 -6.06 -1.54 -16.36
C MET A 29 -5.23 -2.74 -15.92
N THR A 30 -5.66 -3.97 -16.26
CA THR A 30 -4.99 -5.22 -15.87
C THR A 30 -3.53 -5.23 -16.28
N VAL A 31 -3.21 -4.82 -17.51
CA VAL A 31 -1.82 -4.71 -17.98
C VAL A 31 -1.04 -3.71 -17.12
N ALA A 32 -1.61 -2.55 -16.84
CA ALA A 32 -0.99 -1.55 -15.97
C ALA A 32 -0.80 -2.03 -14.53
N GLN A 33 -1.64 -2.94 -14.03
CA GLN A 33 -1.54 -3.51 -12.69
C GLN A 33 -0.31 -4.40 -12.51
N PHE A 34 0.20 -5.05 -13.57
CA PHE A 34 1.41 -5.86 -13.49
C PHE A 34 2.69 -5.04 -13.27
N CYS A 35 2.73 -3.79 -13.72
CA CYS A 35 3.91 -2.94 -13.60
C CYS A 35 4.35 -2.62 -12.16
N PRO A 36 3.45 -2.31 -11.19
CA PRO A 36 3.83 -2.11 -9.79
C PRO A 36 4.11 -3.41 -9.01
N GLU A 37 3.70 -4.59 -9.48
CA GLU A 37 3.87 -5.84 -8.72
C GLU A 37 5.33 -6.15 -8.35
N PRO A 38 6.33 -5.99 -9.24
CA PRO A 38 7.73 -6.17 -8.88
C PRO A 38 8.17 -5.23 -7.75
N LEU A 39 7.72 -3.97 -7.78
CA LEU A 39 8.07 -2.98 -6.76
C LEU A 39 7.44 -3.34 -5.40
N SER A 40 6.21 -3.84 -5.42
CA SER A 40 5.53 -4.37 -4.23
C SER A 40 6.26 -5.61 -3.68
N SER A 41 6.71 -6.51 -4.55
CA SER A 41 7.51 -7.69 -4.17
C SER A 41 8.86 -7.32 -3.59
N CYS A 42 9.54 -6.30 -4.15
CA CYS A 42 10.76 -5.73 -3.58
C CYS A 42 10.52 -5.18 -2.16
N ALA A 43 9.38 -4.52 -1.93
CA ALA A 43 9.00 -4.06 -0.60
C ALA A 43 8.90 -5.24 0.38
N GLN A 44 8.15 -6.28 0.00
CA GLN A 44 7.90 -7.45 0.84
C GLN A 44 9.18 -8.20 1.19
N SER A 45 10.03 -8.47 0.19
CA SER A 45 11.27 -9.23 0.36
C SER A 45 12.35 -8.46 1.13
N ASN A 46 12.57 -7.19 0.78
CA ASN A 46 13.66 -6.40 1.38
C ASN A 46 13.32 -5.89 2.79
N LEU A 47 12.03 -5.64 3.09
CA LEU A 47 11.61 -5.07 4.36
C LEU A 47 10.96 -6.06 5.33
N ALA A 48 10.68 -7.32 4.96
CA ALA A 48 9.95 -8.27 5.80
C ALA A 48 10.39 -8.32 7.28
N SER A 49 11.69 -8.52 7.52
CA SER A 49 12.24 -8.64 8.88
C SER A 49 12.26 -7.30 9.60
N VAL A 50 12.79 -6.27 8.95
CA VAL A 50 13.01 -4.94 9.55
C VAL A 50 11.68 -4.20 9.80
N ALA A 51 10.74 -4.24 8.86
CA ALA A 51 9.43 -3.61 9.01
C ALA A 51 8.59 -4.31 10.07
N THR A 52 8.67 -5.63 10.20
CA THR A 52 7.97 -6.36 11.27
C THR A 52 8.54 -6.00 12.65
N LYS A 53 9.87 -5.93 12.81
CA LYS A 53 10.48 -5.45 14.07
C LYS A 53 10.10 -4.00 14.37
N HIS A 54 10.07 -3.15 13.34
CA HIS A 54 9.68 -1.75 13.46
C HIS A 54 8.23 -1.61 13.93
N ALA A 55 7.30 -2.34 13.31
CA ALA A 55 5.88 -2.33 13.67
C ALA A 55 5.63 -2.84 15.10
N LYS A 56 6.46 -3.78 15.60
CA LYS A 56 6.42 -4.28 16.98
C LYS A 56 7.12 -3.37 17.99
N GLY A 57 7.80 -2.31 17.55
CA GLY A 57 8.53 -1.39 18.43
C GLY A 57 9.81 -1.96 19.03
N ILE A 58 10.35 -3.05 18.46
CA ILE A 58 11.56 -3.74 18.95
C ILE A 58 12.77 -3.57 18.01
N ALA A 59 12.62 -2.80 16.93
CA ALA A 59 13.70 -2.52 15.99
C ALA A 59 14.75 -1.59 16.61
N HIS A 60 16.03 -1.85 16.29
CA HIS A 60 17.09 -0.89 16.63
C HIS A 60 16.90 0.44 15.87
N PRO A 61 17.40 1.58 16.40
CA PRO A 61 17.30 2.88 15.74
C PRO A 61 17.85 2.90 14.30
N HIS A 62 18.92 2.15 14.03
CA HIS A 62 19.47 2.02 12.67
C HIS A 62 18.51 1.28 11.73
N GLU A 63 17.88 0.20 12.21
CA GLU A 63 16.91 -0.59 11.44
C GLU A 63 15.64 0.24 11.14
N SER A 64 15.17 1.05 12.09
CA SER A 64 13.99 1.91 11.90
C SER A 64 14.22 3.00 10.86
N ILE A 65 15.39 3.65 10.88
CA ILE A 65 15.79 4.65 9.89
C ILE A 65 15.90 4.01 8.50
N HIS A 66 16.51 2.83 8.41
CA HIS A 66 16.60 2.08 7.16
C HIS A 66 15.20 1.77 6.61
N ALA A 67 14.30 1.25 7.45
CA ALA A 67 12.92 0.93 7.06
C ALA A 67 12.20 2.12 6.44
N ARG A 68 12.27 3.29 7.08
CA ARG A 68 11.64 4.54 6.62
C ARG A 68 12.25 5.09 5.35
N ARG A 69 13.58 5.02 5.20
CA ARG A 69 14.26 5.51 4.01
C ARG A 69 13.90 4.65 2.79
N THR A 70 13.94 3.33 2.96
CA THR A 70 13.57 2.37 1.92
C THR A 70 12.09 2.48 1.57
N ALA A 71 11.18 2.55 2.56
CA ALA A 71 9.76 2.74 2.31
C ALA A 71 9.46 4.03 1.51
N ARG A 72 10.08 5.16 1.88
CA ARG A 72 9.94 6.43 1.14
C ARG A 72 10.48 6.35 -0.28
N LEU A 73 11.62 5.67 -0.48
CA LEU A 73 12.20 5.47 -1.80
C LEU A 73 11.24 4.65 -2.68
N LEU A 74 10.72 3.53 -2.18
CA LEU A 74 9.78 2.70 -2.91
C LEU A 74 8.48 3.44 -3.23
N LEU A 75 7.94 4.22 -2.28
CA LEU A 75 6.76 5.05 -2.53
C LEU A 75 7.03 6.12 -3.60
N SER A 76 8.21 6.76 -3.58
CA SER A 76 8.60 7.72 -4.61
C SER A 76 8.74 7.05 -5.98
N CYS A 77 9.38 5.88 -6.06
CA CYS A 77 9.46 5.10 -7.29
C CYS A 77 8.06 4.71 -7.79
N GLY A 78 7.17 4.29 -6.88
CA GLY A 78 5.79 3.93 -7.19
C GLY A 78 4.98 5.11 -7.71
N ALA A 79 5.17 6.30 -7.15
CA ALA A 79 4.51 7.53 -7.61
C ALA A 79 5.00 7.93 -9.02
N VAL A 80 6.32 7.90 -9.26
CA VAL A 80 6.90 8.19 -10.58
C VAL A 80 6.41 7.18 -11.62
N LEU A 81 6.42 5.90 -11.27
CA LEU A 81 5.88 4.84 -12.13
C LEU A 81 4.39 5.03 -12.40
N GLY A 82 3.60 5.40 -11.39
CA GLY A 82 2.17 5.64 -11.50
C GLY A 82 1.85 6.79 -12.45
N VAL A 83 2.58 7.90 -12.35
CA VAL A 83 2.46 9.04 -13.28
C VAL A 83 2.85 8.64 -14.70
N ALA A 84 3.95 7.91 -14.86
CA ALA A 84 4.41 7.43 -16.17
C ALA A 84 3.36 6.50 -16.82
N LEU A 85 2.82 5.53 -16.08
CA LEU A 85 1.78 4.62 -16.55
C LEU A 85 0.48 5.34 -16.86
N ALA A 86 0.04 6.25 -16.00
CA ALA A 86 -1.17 7.05 -16.22
C ALA A 86 -1.08 7.88 -17.49
N PHE A 87 0.09 8.49 -17.74
CA PHE A 87 0.36 9.23 -18.97
C PHE A 87 0.38 8.31 -20.19
N MET A 88 1.15 7.22 -20.15
CA MET A 88 1.27 6.28 -21.27
C MET A 88 -0.08 5.66 -21.64
N CYS A 89 -0.81 5.11 -20.67
CA CYS A 89 -2.13 4.51 -20.91
C CYS A 89 -3.15 5.56 -21.35
N GLY A 90 -3.12 6.76 -20.78
CA GLY A 90 -3.99 7.87 -21.18
C GLY A 90 -3.75 8.28 -22.64
N CYS A 91 -2.49 8.40 -23.04
CA CYS A 91 -2.10 8.68 -24.42
C CYS A 91 -2.55 7.56 -25.37
N ILE A 92 -2.31 6.30 -25.01
CA ILE A 92 -2.71 5.15 -25.84
C ILE A 92 -4.22 5.13 -26.06
N LEU A 93 -5.01 5.34 -25.01
CA LEU A 93 -6.47 5.37 -25.11
C LEU A 93 -7.01 6.60 -25.85
N ARG A 94 -6.29 7.72 -25.81
CA ARG A 94 -6.72 8.96 -26.46
C ARG A 94 -6.35 9.01 -27.94
N PHE A 95 -5.13 8.62 -28.29
CA PHE A 95 -4.59 8.75 -29.65
C PHE A 95 -4.70 7.48 -30.48
N THR A 96 -4.71 6.31 -29.83
CA THR A 96 -4.72 5.03 -30.52
C THR A 96 -5.84 4.07 -30.04
N PRO A 97 -7.09 4.54 -29.82
CA PRO A 97 -8.17 3.67 -29.35
C PRO A 97 -8.59 2.60 -30.39
N HIS A 98 -8.28 2.81 -31.67
CA HIS A 98 -8.56 1.87 -32.76
C HIS A 98 -7.82 0.54 -32.65
N LEU A 99 -6.77 0.46 -31.81
CA LEU A 99 -6.08 -0.81 -31.52
C LEU A 99 -6.98 -1.81 -30.79
N PHE A 100 -7.99 -1.33 -30.06
CA PHE A 100 -8.82 -2.17 -29.19
C PHE A 100 -10.18 -2.52 -29.78
N SER A 101 -10.66 -1.73 -30.74
CA SER A 101 -11.94 -1.98 -31.39
C SER A 101 -12.01 -1.28 -32.75
N SER A 102 -12.78 -1.87 -33.68
CA SER A 102 -13.14 -1.26 -34.96
C SER A 102 -14.48 -0.50 -34.90
N ASP A 103 -15.22 -0.60 -33.79
CA ASP A 103 -16.51 0.09 -33.63
C ASP A 103 -16.29 1.55 -33.19
N PRO A 104 -16.73 2.54 -33.98
CA PRO A 104 -16.62 3.96 -33.65
C PRO A 104 -17.27 4.34 -32.32
N ALA A 105 -18.38 3.68 -31.95
CA ALA A 105 -19.09 3.98 -30.70
C ALA A 105 -18.27 3.54 -29.48
N VAL A 106 -17.62 2.38 -29.56
CA VAL A 106 -16.74 1.87 -28.50
C VAL A 106 -15.48 2.74 -28.38
N ILE A 107 -14.88 3.11 -29.51
CA ILE A 107 -13.72 4.00 -29.57
C ILE A 107 -14.02 5.33 -28.86
N LEU A 108 -15.16 5.94 -29.16
CA LEU A 108 -15.54 7.23 -28.58
C LEU A 108 -15.76 7.10 -27.06
N ALA A 109 -16.48 6.06 -26.62
CA ALA A 109 -16.71 5.79 -25.20
C ALA A 109 -15.41 5.54 -24.42
N VAL A 110 -14.50 4.73 -24.96
CA VAL A 110 -13.20 4.43 -24.34
C VAL A 110 -12.33 5.68 -24.27
N SER A 111 -12.27 6.47 -25.36
CA SER A 111 -11.46 7.69 -25.40
C SER A 111 -11.94 8.76 -24.42
N ALA A 112 -13.25 8.82 -24.14
CA ALA A 112 -13.85 9.71 -23.15
C ALA A 112 -13.49 9.29 -21.71
N MET A 113 -13.28 7.99 -21.49
CA MET A 113 -12.90 7.43 -20.18
C MET A 113 -11.40 7.47 -19.90
N ALA A 114 -10.57 7.80 -20.88
CA ALA A 114 -9.11 7.90 -20.76
C ALA A 114 -8.63 8.68 -19.52
N PRO A 115 -9.08 9.93 -19.24
CA PRO A 115 -8.59 10.67 -18.07
C PRO A 115 -8.95 9.99 -16.74
N LEU A 116 -10.17 9.44 -16.65
CA LEU A 116 -10.63 8.76 -15.44
C LEU A 116 -9.85 7.47 -15.20
N LEU A 117 -9.53 6.72 -16.26
CA LEU A 117 -8.68 5.54 -16.17
C LEU A 117 -7.25 5.92 -15.77
N SER A 118 -6.66 6.96 -16.36
CA SER A 118 -5.32 7.45 -16.00
C SER A 118 -5.19 7.75 -14.51
N VAL A 119 -6.17 8.46 -13.93
CA VAL A 119 -6.19 8.73 -12.49
C VAL A 119 -6.30 7.42 -11.69
N SER A 120 -7.17 6.50 -12.13
CA SER A 120 -7.36 5.20 -11.48
C SER A 120 -6.07 4.37 -11.46
N ILE A 121 -5.34 4.34 -12.58
CA ILE A 121 -4.04 3.66 -12.71
C ILE A 121 -3.04 4.28 -11.74
N CYS A 122 -2.90 5.61 -11.74
CA CYS A 122 -1.96 6.31 -10.88
C CYS A 122 -2.19 5.98 -9.39
N ILE A 123 -3.44 6.05 -8.94
CA ILE A 123 -3.81 5.75 -7.55
C ILE A 123 -3.53 4.27 -7.25
N TYR A 124 -3.94 3.37 -8.14
CA TYR A 124 -3.73 1.94 -7.95
C TYR A 124 -2.24 1.58 -7.83
N THR A 125 -1.37 2.17 -8.65
CA THR A 125 0.09 1.92 -8.58
C THR A 125 0.64 2.27 -7.20
N VAL A 126 0.25 3.42 -6.64
CA VAL A 126 0.69 3.83 -5.30
C VAL A 126 0.14 2.88 -4.23
N VAL A 127 -1.15 2.55 -4.31
CA VAL A 127 -1.80 1.60 -3.39
C VAL A 127 -1.09 0.24 -3.40
N CYS A 128 -0.74 -0.29 -4.57
CA CYS A 128 -0.07 -1.58 -4.72
C CYS A 128 1.30 -1.63 -4.01
N VAL A 129 2.07 -0.53 -4.09
CA VAL A 129 3.34 -0.41 -3.38
C VAL A 129 3.12 -0.33 -1.86
N MET A 130 2.10 0.39 -1.42
CA MET A 130 1.74 0.48 0.00
C MET A 130 1.28 -0.87 0.55
N ASP A 131 0.50 -1.62 -0.20
CA ASP A 131 0.09 -2.98 0.17
C ASP A 131 1.31 -3.87 0.37
N GLY A 132 2.32 -3.76 -0.50
CA GLY A 132 3.60 -4.47 -0.32
C GLY A 132 4.32 -4.11 0.98
N LEU A 133 4.33 -2.84 1.36
CA LEU A 133 4.92 -2.37 2.62
C LEU A 133 4.11 -2.84 3.86
N ILE A 134 2.78 -2.86 3.76
CA ILE A 134 1.90 -3.37 4.82
C ILE A 134 2.11 -4.89 5.01
N PHE A 135 2.25 -5.63 3.91
CA PHE A 135 2.54 -7.06 3.95
C PHE A 135 3.94 -7.33 4.52
N ALA A 136 4.95 -6.53 4.14
CA ALA A 136 6.28 -6.58 4.73
C ALA A 136 6.26 -6.38 6.26
N SER A 137 5.30 -5.61 6.77
CA SER A 137 5.14 -5.33 8.20
C SER A 137 4.38 -6.43 8.95
N GLY A 138 3.98 -7.52 8.28
CA GLY A 138 3.23 -8.63 8.88
C GLY A 138 1.75 -8.34 9.12
N ARG A 139 1.17 -7.30 8.51
CA ARG A 139 -0.20 -6.82 8.76
C ARG A 139 -1.21 -7.25 7.69
N MET A 140 -1.02 -8.44 7.12
CA MET A 140 -1.86 -8.94 6.02
C MET A 140 -3.34 -9.09 6.42
N LEU A 141 -3.63 -9.52 7.66
CA LEU A 141 -4.99 -9.63 8.19
C LEU A 141 -5.72 -8.28 8.24
N PHE A 142 -5.00 -7.19 8.55
CA PHE A 142 -5.58 -5.85 8.53
C PHE A 142 -5.99 -5.47 7.10
N ALA A 143 -5.10 -5.68 6.14
CA ALA A 143 -5.38 -5.37 4.73
C ALA A 143 -6.56 -6.20 4.21
N ALA A 144 -6.64 -7.49 4.55
CA ALA A 144 -7.79 -8.34 4.22
C ALA A 144 -9.08 -7.85 4.90
N GLY A 145 -9.01 -7.44 6.16
CA GLY A 145 -10.15 -6.89 6.90
C GLY A 145 -10.75 -5.64 6.23
N THR A 146 -9.91 -4.67 5.84
CA THR A 146 -10.39 -3.49 5.10
C THR A 146 -11.03 -3.87 3.76
N GLN A 147 -10.55 -4.93 3.09
CA GLN A 147 -11.12 -5.38 1.80
C GLN A 147 -12.55 -5.90 1.98
N ILE A 148 -12.77 -6.66 3.05
CA ILE A 148 -14.09 -7.17 3.39
C ILE A 148 -15.06 -6.02 3.73
N VAL A 149 -14.60 -5.02 4.50
CA VAL A 149 -15.41 -3.85 4.88
C VAL A 149 -15.73 -2.96 3.69
N ASN A 150 -14.80 -2.78 2.75
CA ASN A 150 -15.00 -1.90 1.60
C ASN A 150 -15.86 -2.54 0.49
N LEU A 151 -15.99 -3.87 0.49
CA LEU A 151 -16.80 -4.60 -0.51
C LEU A 151 -18.28 -4.16 -0.55
N PRO A 152 -19.03 -4.10 0.57
CA PRO A 152 -20.40 -3.61 0.55
C PRO A 152 -20.49 -2.12 0.15
N ALA A 153 -19.50 -1.30 0.52
CA ALA A 153 -19.46 0.10 0.15
C ALA A 153 -19.33 0.30 -1.37
N VAL A 154 -18.44 -0.45 -2.03
CA VAL A 154 -18.33 -0.38 -3.50
C VAL A 154 -19.56 -0.98 -4.19
N ALA A 155 -20.14 -2.05 -3.65
CA ALA A 155 -21.38 -2.61 -4.19
C ALA A 155 -22.52 -1.59 -4.14
N ALA A 156 -22.66 -0.86 -3.02
CA ALA A 156 -23.63 0.22 -2.87
C ALA A 156 -23.36 1.38 -3.84
N ALA A 157 -22.09 1.80 -3.99
CA ALA A 157 -21.70 2.85 -4.93
C ALA A 157 -22.02 2.47 -6.38
N ILE A 158 -21.71 1.24 -6.80
CA ILE A 158 -22.03 0.73 -8.13
C ILE A 158 -23.56 0.68 -8.33
N MET A 159 -24.32 0.16 -7.37
CA MET A 159 -25.78 0.12 -7.45
C MET A 159 -26.40 1.51 -7.55
N PHE A 160 -25.87 2.47 -6.80
CA PHE A 160 -26.29 3.87 -6.88
C PHE A 160 -25.99 4.46 -8.26
N ALA A 161 -24.76 4.27 -8.77
CA ALA A 161 -24.35 4.72 -10.09
C ALA A 161 -25.22 4.12 -11.21
N SER A 162 -25.59 2.83 -11.10
CA SER A 162 -26.49 2.17 -12.04
C SER A 162 -27.90 2.76 -12.01
N ARG A 163 -28.42 3.13 -10.83
CA ARG A 163 -29.76 3.75 -10.70
C ARG A 163 -29.80 5.18 -11.22
N SER A 164 -28.72 5.94 -11.04
CA SER A 164 -28.65 7.34 -11.48
C SER A 164 -28.39 7.52 -12.97
N GLY A 165 -28.20 6.44 -13.74
CA GLY A 165 -28.02 6.51 -15.20
C GLY A 165 -26.66 7.05 -15.65
N PHE A 166 -25.66 7.12 -14.75
CA PHE A 166 -24.32 7.60 -15.09
C PHE A 166 -23.52 6.65 -16.00
N GLY A 167 -24.06 5.47 -16.31
CA GLY A 167 -23.47 4.50 -17.24
C GLY A 167 -22.05 4.09 -16.87
N LEU A 168 -21.17 4.01 -17.87
CA LEU A 168 -19.77 3.58 -17.73
C LEU A 168 -18.97 4.48 -16.77
N ALA A 169 -19.21 5.79 -16.80
CA ALA A 169 -18.51 6.76 -15.95
C ALA A 169 -18.85 6.55 -14.47
N GLY A 170 -20.10 6.22 -14.14
CA GLY A 170 -20.52 5.92 -12.78
C GLY A 170 -19.92 4.64 -12.21
N ILE A 171 -19.80 3.60 -13.03
CA ILE A 171 -19.16 2.32 -12.65
C ILE A 171 -17.68 2.55 -12.34
N TRP A 172 -16.96 3.19 -13.24
CA TRP A 172 -15.53 3.46 -13.04
C TRP A 172 -15.27 4.52 -11.97
N GLY A 173 -16.16 5.51 -11.80
CA GLY A 173 -16.12 6.44 -10.68
C GLY A 173 -16.26 5.73 -9.33
N SER A 174 -17.09 4.69 -9.25
CA SER A 174 -17.22 3.85 -8.04
C SER A 174 -15.94 3.04 -7.76
N LEU A 175 -15.28 2.54 -8.82
CA LEU A 175 -13.98 1.86 -8.69
C LEU A 175 -12.87 2.84 -8.27
N LEU A 176 -12.87 4.04 -8.84
CA LEU A 176 -11.94 5.11 -8.47
C LEU A 176 -12.11 5.52 -7.00
N LEU A 177 -13.37 5.63 -6.53
CA LEU A 177 -13.67 5.88 -5.13
C LEU A 177 -13.09 4.77 -4.24
N LEU A 178 -13.28 3.50 -4.62
CA LEU A 178 -12.70 2.37 -3.89
C LEU A 178 -11.17 2.45 -3.82
N PHE A 179 -10.49 2.75 -4.93
CA PHE A 179 -9.02 2.94 -4.93
C PHE A 179 -8.58 4.13 -4.09
N SER A 180 -9.38 5.18 -4.04
CA SER A 180 -9.10 6.36 -3.20
C SER A 180 -9.26 6.06 -1.71
N VAL A 181 -10.30 5.32 -1.32
CA VAL A 181 -10.49 4.87 0.06
C VAL A 181 -9.33 3.97 0.50
N ARG A 182 -8.93 3.01 -0.36
CA ARG A 182 -7.73 2.18 -0.18
C ARG A 182 -6.48 3.02 0.07
N LEU A 183 -6.26 4.04 -0.76
CA LEU A 183 -5.11 4.92 -0.66
C LEU A 183 -5.09 5.65 0.68
N LEU A 184 -6.24 6.11 1.17
CA LEU A 184 -6.37 6.77 2.47
C LEU A 184 -6.12 5.81 3.63
N GLU A 185 -6.73 4.63 3.63
CA GLU A 185 -6.53 3.61 4.68
C GLU A 185 -5.05 3.21 4.79
N ASN A 186 -4.44 2.90 3.65
CA ASN A 186 -3.04 2.53 3.58
C ASN A 186 -2.15 3.72 3.96
N GLY A 187 -2.50 4.94 3.52
CA GLY A 187 -1.79 6.18 3.82
C GLY A 187 -1.77 6.51 5.30
N CYS A 188 -2.92 6.41 5.97
CA CYS A 188 -3.03 6.61 7.42
C CYS A 188 -2.11 5.65 8.20
N ILE A 189 -2.05 4.39 7.78
CA ILE A 189 -1.16 3.40 8.41
C ILE A 189 0.30 3.67 8.12
N MET A 190 0.65 3.95 6.87
CA MET A 190 2.01 4.27 6.49
C MET A 190 2.49 5.55 7.18
N TRP A 191 1.62 6.54 7.38
CA TRP A 191 1.93 7.75 8.13
C TRP A 191 2.19 7.45 9.61
N ARG A 192 1.40 6.56 10.22
CA ARG A 192 1.60 6.15 11.61
C ARG A 192 2.90 5.35 11.79
N ASP A 193 3.22 4.47 10.84
CA ASP A 193 4.35 3.55 10.93
C ASP A 193 5.66 4.18 10.40
N PHE A 194 5.63 5.06 9.39
CA PHE A 194 6.82 5.65 8.76
C PHE A 194 6.85 7.19 8.77
N GLY A 195 5.90 7.82 9.47
CA GLY A 195 5.84 9.27 9.62
C GLY A 195 7.09 9.86 10.30
N PRO A 196 7.25 11.19 10.25
CA PRO A 196 8.35 11.87 10.91
C PRO A 196 8.24 11.63 12.43
N SER A 197 9.01 10.69 12.97
CA SER A 197 9.17 10.64 14.43
C SER A 197 9.90 11.91 14.84
N CYS A 198 9.29 12.65 15.76
CA CYS A 198 10.00 13.57 16.65
C CYS A 198 10.92 12.75 17.57
N ASP A 199 11.93 12.09 17.00
CA ASP A 199 12.87 11.25 17.75
C ASP A 199 14.02 12.09 18.35
N GLY A 200 13.74 13.38 18.61
CA GLY A 200 14.62 14.26 19.37
C GLY A 200 14.38 14.20 20.88
N SER A 201 13.19 13.79 21.33
CA SER A 201 12.83 13.89 22.76
C SER A 201 13.17 12.66 23.59
N ARG A 202 13.26 11.45 22.99
CA ARG A 202 13.56 10.22 23.75
C ARG A 202 15.06 10.06 23.99
N ALA A 203 15.88 10.32 22.96
CA ALA A 203 17.34 10.36 23.07
C ALA A 203 17.86 11.49 23.97
N SER A 204 17.09 12.58 24.13
CA SER A 204 17.39 13.66 25.09
C SER A 204 16.97 13.30 26.51
N ARG A 205 15.94 12.46 26.70
CA ARG A 205 15.51 11.98 28.03
C ARG A 205 16.44 10.94 28.63
N GLU A 206 17.02 10.07 27.81
CA GLU A 206 18.07 9.14 28.26
C GLU A 206 19.41 9.84 28.53
N ARG A 207 19.74 10.91 27.79
CA ARG A 207 20.92 11.74 28.08
C ARG A 207 20.76 12.65 29.30
N ALA A 208 19.53 12.92 29.72
CA ALA A 208 19.22 13.79 30.86
C ALA A 208 19.13 13.04 32.20
N VAL A 209 19.42 11.73 32.25
CA VAL A 209 19.64 11.02 33.52
C VAL A 209 21.08 11.34 33.97
N PRO A 210 21.29 12.21 34.98
CA PRO A 210 22.62 12.51 35.47
C PRO A 210 23.16 11.25 36.16
N GLY A 211 24.43 10.94 35.90
CA GLY A 211 25.11 9.79 36.47
C GLY A 211 24.91 9.69 37.97
N THR A 212 24.50 8.51 38.43
CA THR A 212 24.57 8.14 39.84
C THR A 212 26.05 8.18 40.25
N PRO A 213 26.41 8.95 41.29
CA PRO A 213 27.80 9.05 41.72
C PRO A 213 28.25 7.73 42.34
N THR A 214 29.42 7.28 41.91
CA THR A 214 30.29 6.30 42.56
C THR A 214 30.44 6.67 44.04
N GLN A 215 29.79 5.91 44.93
CA GLN A 215 30.11 5.93 46.35
C GLN A 215 31.11 4.80 46.64
N GLY A 216 32.38 5.17 46.74
CA GLY A 216 33.41 4.35 47.38
C GLY A 216 33.44 4.63 48.88
N LEU A 217 33.34 3.58 49.69
CA LEU A 217 33.73 3.45 51.11
C LEU A 217 33.47 1.95 51.40
N GLY A 218 34.45 1.05 51.51
CA GLY A 218 35.62 1.11 52.38
C GLY A 218 35.31 0.27 53.63
N GLY A 219 35.84 -0.96 53.72
CA GLY A 219 35.94 -1.67 55.00
C GLY A 219 35.70 -3.17 55.01
N MET A 220 36.77 -3.90 55.34
CA MET A 220 36.81 -5.18 56.09
C MET A 220 36.56 -6.52 55.37
N GLN A 221 37.70 -7.13 55.01
CA GLN A 221 37.94 -8.56 55.10
C GLN A 221 37.82 -9.04 56.57
N PRO A 222 37.48 -10.32 56.81
CA PRO A 222 38.51 -11.18 57.40
C PRO A 222 38.59 -12.58 56.78
N SER A 223 39.80 -13.12 56.90
CA SER A 223 40.29 -14.42 56.46
C SER A 223 39.84 -15.59 57.35
N GLY A 224 39.83 -16.79 56.76
CA GLY A 224 39.80 -18.10 57.44
C GLY A 224 38.55 -18.92 57.11
N LEU A 225 38.56 -20.21 56.78
CA LEU A 225 39.56 -21.27 56.95
C LEU A 225 39.09 -22.49 56.10
N ILE A 226 40.03 -23.17 55.42
CA ILE A 226 40.16 -24.64 55.20
C ILE A 226 39.09 -25.43 54.38
N GLY A 227 39.55 -26.13 53.32
CA GLY A 227 38.81 -27.08 52.44
C GLY A 227 38.55 -28.47 53.05
N PRO A 228 38.61 -29.62 52.33
CA PRO A 228 38.74 -29.88 50.87
C PRO A 228 37.80 -31.01 50.31
N HIS A 229 38.00 -31.36 49.03
CA HIS A 229 37.75 -32.68 48.38
C HIS A 229 36.33 -33.22 48.05
N ALA A 230 36.13 -33.56 46.77
CA ALA A 230 35.67 -34.86 46.20
C ALA A 230 34.82 -34.64 44.92
N LYS A 231 35.34 -34.86 43.70
CA LYS A 231 35.38 -36.10 42.89
C LYS A 231 34.03 -36.55 42.28
N ALA A 232 34.07 -36.72 40.95
CA ALA A 232 33.31 -37.66 40.10
C ALA A 232 31.77 -37.54 40.11
N THR A 233 31.05 -37.55 38.99
CA THR A 233 31.18 -38.35 37.76
C THR A 233 30.38 -37.68 36.66
#